data_AF-A0A357IFN8-F1
#
_entry.id   AF-A0A357IFN8-F1
#
_cell.length_a   1.000
_cell.length_b   1.000
_cell.length_c   1.000
_cell.angle_alpha   90.00
_cell.angle_beta   90.00
_cell.angle_gamma   90.00
#
_symmetry.space_group_name_H-M   'P 1'
#
loop_
_entity.id
_entity.type
_entity.pdbx_description
1 polymer ?
#
loop_
_entity_poly.entity_id
_entity_poly.type
_entity_poly.pdbx_seq_one_letter_code
_entity_poly.pdbx_strand_id
1 'polypeptide(L)' 'LATSETPVVGQPTVVNTAHGRQEVMVVKVGRFNVDVDSNHPYAGKTLTYEIEIQNVLEATAEELDHQHAHGPGGHQH' A
#
# COMPACT_ATOMS: atom_id res chain seq x y z
N LEU A 1 20.71 3.24 -7.85
CA LEU A 1 20.99 2.95 -9.27
C LEU A 1 19.84 2.10 -9.78
N ALA A 2 18.91 2.66 -10.54
CA ALA A 2 17.88 1.86 -11.20
C ALA A 2 18.60 1.04 -12.28
N THR A 3 18.53 -0.28 -12.18
CA THR A 3 19.01 -1.17 -13.23
C THR A 3 18.32 -0.81 -14.53
N SER A 4 19.12 -0.71 -15.59
CA SER A 4 18.73 -0.36 -16.95
C SER A 4 17.84 -1.46 -17.56
N GLU A 5 16.60 -1.54 -17.11
CA GLU A 5 15.56 -2.33 -17.74
C GLU A 5 14.49 -1.39 -18.29
N THR A 6 14.06 -1.64 -19.52
CA THR A 6 12.95 -0.91 -20.12
C THR A 6 11.73 -1.05 -19.20
N PRO A 7 11.11 0.05 -18.75
CA PRO A 7 9.95 -0.02 -17.87
C PRO A 7 8.83 -0.84 -18.54
N VAL A 8 8.13 -1.65 -17.75
CA VAL A 8 7.04 -2.52 -18.23
C VAL A 8 5.71 -2.03 -17.67
N VAL A 9 4.64 -2.08 -18.46
CA VAL A 9 3.28 -1.76 -17.99
C VAL A 9 2.88 -2.71 -16.84
N GLY A 10 2.35 -2.15 -15.75
CA GLY A 10 2.02 -2.86 -14.52
C GLY A 10 3.17 -2.96 -13.51
N GLN A 11 4.39 -2.55 -13.88
CA GLN A 11 5.53 -2.55 -12.96
C GLN A 11 5.35 -1.49 -11.86
N PRO A 12 5.45 -1.87 -10.56
CA PRO A 12 5.60 -0.90 -9.49
C PRO A 12 7.02 -0.32 -9.52
N THR A 13 7.14 1.00 -9.39
CA THR A 13 8.42 1.69 -9.34
C THR A 13 8.38 2.87 -8.38
N VAL A 14 9.55 3.41 -8.07
CA VAL A 14 9.69 4.57 -7.18
C VAL A 14 10.19 5.76 -7.97
N VAL A 15 9.47 6.87 -7.88
CA VAL A 15 9.85 8.16 -8.47
C VAL A 15 10.23 9.15 -7.38
N ASN A 16 11.24 9.98 -7.64
CA ASN A 16 11.59 11.09 -6.76
C ASN A 16 10.84 12.34 -7.24
N THR A 17 10.00 12.92 -6.39
CA THR A 17 9.27 14.16 -6.66
C THR A 17 9.69 15.25 -5.69
N ALA A 18 9.19 16.47 -5.89
CA ALA A 18 9.40 17.57 -4.95
C ALA A 18 8.87 17.27 -3.53
N HIS A 19 7.98 16.28 -3.40
CA HIS A 19 7.39 15.84 -2.13
C HIS A 19 8.07 14.58 -1.56
N GLY A 20 9.19 14.15 -2.14
CA GLY A 20 9.94 12.97 -1.70
C GLY A 20 9.75 11.76 -2.62
N ARG A 21 10.10 10.58 -2.12
CA ARG A 21 9.96 9.31 -2.86
C ARG A 21 8.49 8.88 -2.86
N GLN A 22 7.95 8.59 -4.04
CA GLN A 22 6.59 8.10 -4.22
C GLN A 22 6.60 6.79 -5.00
N GLU A 23 5.83 5.81 -4.52
CA GLU A 23 5.53 4.59 -5.26
C GLU A 23 4.46 4.87 -6.30
N VAL A 24 4.70 4.40 -7.53
CA VAL A 24 3.80 4.57 -8.66
C VAL A 24 3.76 3.31 -9.51
N MET A 25 2.70 3.12 -10.28
CA MET A 25 2.54 2.02 -11.22
C MET A 25 2.69 2.52 -12.66
N VAL A 26 3.50 1.85 -13.47
CA VAL A 26 3.62 2.18 -14.90
C VAL A 26 2.34 1.79 -15.63
N VAL A 27 1.67 2.75 -16.26
CA VAL A 27 0.45 2.48 -17.04
C VAL A 27 0.68 2.52 -18.55
N LYS A 28 1.72 3.23 -19.01
CA LYS A 28 2.08 3.29 -20.42
C LYS A 28 3.56 3.66 -20.61
N VAL A 29 4.19 3.02 -21.58
CA VAL A 29 5.60 3.26 -21.95
C VAL A 29 5.63 3.92 -23.32
N GLY A 30 6.14 5.16 -23.37
CA GLY A 30 6.37 5.91 -24.60
C GLY A 30 7.83 5.87 -25.04
N ARG A 31 8.14 6.57 -26.13
CA ARG A 31 9.52 6.65 -26.68
C ARG A 31 10.46 7.44 -25.77
N PHE A 32 9.96 8.48 -25.09
CA PHE A 32 10.76 9.39 -24.27
C PHE A 32 10.19 9.64 -22.88
N ASN A 33 8.95 9.20 -22.64
CA ASN A 33 8.25 9.38 -21.38
C ASN A 33 7.53 8.09 -20.98
N VAL A 34 7.19 8.01 -19.69
CA VAL A 34 6.38 6.95 -19.11
C VAL A 34 5.22 7.62 -18.39
N ASP A 35 4.01 7.12 -18.62
CA ASP A 35 2.84 7.57 -17.87
C ASP A 35 2.71 6.63 -16.66
N VAL A 36 2.49 7.22 -15.48
CA VAL A 36 2.42 6.50 -14.21
C VAL A 36 1.13 6.85 -13.46
N ASP A 37 0.60 5.89 -12.72
CA ASP A 37 -0.50 6.07 -11.77
C ASP A 37 0.07 6.09 -10.34
N SER A 38 -0.27 7.12 -9.58
CA SER A 38 0.16 7.30 -8.18
C SER A 38 -0.96 7.02 -7.18
N ASN A 39 -2.14 6.66 -7.66
CA ASN A 39 -3.24 6.28 -6.79
C ASN A 39 -2.98 4.93 -6.14
N HIS A 40 -3.63 4.70 -4.99
CA HIS A 40 -3.68 3.37 -4.40
C HIS A 40 -4.21 2.34 -5.41
N PRO A 41 -3.73 1.08 -5.46
CA PRO A 41 -4.16 0.07 -6.45
C PRO A 41 -5.68 -0.18 -6.51
N TYR A 42 -6.40 0.14 -5.43
CA TYR A 42 -7.85 0.02 -5.32
C TYR A 42 -8.62 1.35 -5.40
N ALA A 43 -7.95 2.47 -5.70
CA ALA A 43 -8.62 3.76 -5.86
C ALA A 43 -9.68 3.70 -6.98
N GLY A 44 -10.86 4.25 -6.69
CA GLY A 44 -12.00 4.25 -7.63
C GLY A 44 -12.63 2.88 -7.89
N LYS A 45 -12.16 1.79 -7.25
CA LYS A 45 -12.77 0.47 -7.33
C LYS A 45 -13.79 0.29 -6.20
N THR A 46 -14.92 -0.32 -6.53
CA THR A 46 -15.82 -0.87 -5.50
C THR A 46 -15.20 -2.15 -4.97
N LEU A 47 -14.91 -2.17 -3.67
CA LEU A 47 -14.42 -3.36 -2.97
C LEU A 47 -15.60 -4.07 -2.33
N THR A 48 -15.82 -5.32 -2.72
CA THR A 48 -16.86 -6.18 -2.15
C THR A 48 -16.19 -7.18 -1.22
N TYR A 49 -16.69 -7.26 0.02
CA TYR A 49 -16.16 -8.17 1.03
C TYR A 49 -17.28 -9.09 1.53
N GLU A 50 -16.90 -10.33 1.78
CA GLU A 50 -17.67 -11.26 2.59
C GLU A 50 -16.98 -11.31 3.97
N ILE A 51 -17.71 -10.93 5.01
CA ILE A 51 -17.16 -10.76 6.36
C ILE A 51 -17.92 -11.67 7.32
N GLU A 52 -17.17 -12.45 8.09
CA GLU A 52 -17.67 -13.24 9.21
C GLU A 52 -17.01 -12.73 10.51
N ILE A 53 -17.82 -12.42 11.51
CA ILE A 53 -17.32 -11.96 12.82
C ILE A 53 -16.97 -13.20 13.65
N GLN A 54 -15.69 -13.41 13.89
CA GLN A 54 -15.20 -14.55 14.67
C GLN A 54 -15.30 -14.32 16.18
N ASN A 55 -14.93 -13.15 16.68
CA ASN A 55 -14.92 -12.81 18.11
C ASN A 55 -15.07 -11.29 18.32
N VAL A 56 -15.56 -10.90 19.51
CA VAL A 56 -15.62 -9.50 19.97
C VAL A 56 -15.10 -9.47 21.41
N LEU A 57 -14.14 -8.61 21.70
CA LEU A 57 -13.48 -8.49 23.01
C LEU A 57 -13.35 -7.01 23.39
N GLU A 58 -13.35 -6.73 24.69
CA GLU A 58 -12.98 -5.42 25.23
C GLU A 58 -11.48 -5.18 24.97
N ALA A 59 -11.15 -4.01 24.45
CA ALA A 59 -9.75 -3.62 24.26
C ALA A 59 -9.06 -3.42 25.62
N THR A 60 -7.82 -3.88 25.73
CA THR A 60 -6.98 -3.62 26.91
C THR A 60 -6.57 -2.15 27.00
N ALA A 61 -6.06 -1.72 28.17
CA ALA A 61 -5.57 -0.35 28.34
C ALA A 61 -4.42 0.00 27.36
N GLU A 62 -3.56 -0.98 27.03
CA GLU A 62 -2.43 -0.81 26.10
C GLU A 62 -2.91 -0.69 24.65
N GLU A 63 -3.87 -1.50 24.22
CA GLU A 63 -4.45 -1.41 22.87
C GLU A 63 -5.21 -0.09 22.66
N LEU A 64 -5.86 0.42 23.71
CA LEU A 64 -6.49 1.75 23.69
C LEU A 64 -5.46 2.87 23.56
N ASP A 65 -4.34 2.80 24.28
CA ASP A 65 -3.26 3.79 24.20
C ASP A 65 -2.57 3.77 22.81
N HIS A 66 -2.35 2.57 22.26
CA HIS A 66 -1.71 2.38 20.96
C HIS A 66 -2.64 2.55 19.75
N GLN A 67 -3.96 2.60 19.97
CA GLN A 67 -5.01 2.73 18.94
C GLN A 67 -5.05 1.59 17.91
N HIS A 68 -4.54 0.41 18.24
CA HIS A 68 -4.63 -0.79 17.41
C HIS A 68 -4.64 -2.07 18.26
N ALA A 69 -5.31 -3.10 17.73
CA ALA A 69 -5.38 -4.41 18.37
C ALA A 69 -4.01 -5.09 18.39
N HIS A 70 -3.76 -5.85 19.45
CA HIS A 70 -2.57 -6.68 19.60
C HIS A 70 -2.88 -8.11 19.15
N GLY A 71 -1.91 -8.79 18.52
CA GLY A 71 -2.10 -10.16 18.07
C GLY A 71 -2.26 -11.17 19.23
N PRO A 72 -2.79 -12.38 18.97
CA PRO A 72 -2.87 -13.44 19.97
C PRO A 72 -1.49 -13.73 20.57
N GLY A 73 -1.35 -13.56 21.88
CA GLY A 73 -0.09 -13.81 22.59
C GLY A 73 0.65 -12.56 23.07
N GLY A 74 0.14 -11.34 22.84
CA GLY A 74 0.56 -10.11 23.52
C GLY A 74 2.06 -9.79 23.40
N HIS A 75 2.40 -8.91 22.45
CA HIS A 75 3.71 -8.28 22.23
C HIS A 75 4.89 -8.84 23.04
N GLN A 76 5.70 -9.65 22.37
CA GLN A 76 7.15 -9.53 22.55
C GLN A 76 7.55 -8.21 21.87
N HIS A 77 8.06 -7.29 22.67
CA HIS A 77 9.03 -6.31 22.20
C HIS A 77 10.40 -6.99 22.04
#